data_AF-A0A8T5P1F6-F1
#
_entry.id   AF-A0A8T5P1F6-F1
#
_cell.length_a   1.000
_cell.length_b   1.000
_cell.length_c   1.000
_cell.angle_alpha   90.00
_cell.angle_beta   90.00
_cell.angle_gamma   90.00
#
_symmetry.space_group_name_H-M   'P 1'
#
loop_
_entity.id
_entity.type
_entity.pdbx_description
1 polymer ?
#
loop_
_entity_poly.entity_id
_entity_poly.type
_entity_poly.pdbx_seq_one_letter_code
_entity_poly.pdbx_strand_id
1 'polypeptide(L)'
;MIFSGCTEKTSTEIQTPEGKITVSEGVGAGPEWCKAGTTSTYSSKAPGNQGSANLIIKGITTYKGRQVCEAEGKVAVAGMESLSYLQYYTQDGKYSAMIMKDSSGKVLSENEVNNP
;
A
#
# COMPACT_ATOMS: atom_id res chain seq x y z
N MET A 1 40.72 0.44 1.69
CA MET A 1 39.68 -0.61 1.71
C MET A 1 38.40 0.07 2.13
N ILE A 2 37.48 0.30 1.19
CA ILE A 2 36.24 1.07 1.41
C ILE A 2 35.13 0.04 1.61
N PHE A 3 34.52 0.04 2.80
CA PHE A 3 33.50 -0.93 3.16
C PHE A 3 32.22 -0.71 2.36
N SER A 4 31.64 -1.85 1.99
CA SER A 4 30.48 -2.10 1.15
C SER A 4 29.32 -1.15 1.40
N GLY A 5 28.77 -0.65 0.30
CA GLY A 5 27.59 0.19 0.25
C GLY A 5 26.43 -0.45 1.01
N CYS A 6 25.97 0.25 2.04
CA CYS A 6 24.63 0.04 2.55
C CYS A 6 23.67 0.33 1.40
N THR A 7 22.90 -0.67 0.97
CA THR A 7 21.72 -0.46 0.14
C THR A 7 20.78 0.42 0.95
N GLU A 8 20.82 1.72 0.70
CA GLU A 8 20.00 2.71 1.40
C GLU A 8 18.53 2.39 1.12
N LYS A 9 17.87 1.76 2.09
CA LYS A 9 16.42 1.85 2.20
C LYS A 9 16.13 3.32 2.47
N THR A 10 15.77 4.07 1.44
CA THR A 10 15.32 5.45 1.60
C THR A 10 14.00 5.39 2.37
N SER A 11 14.09 5.69 3.67
CA SER A 11 12.93 5.84 4.52
C SER A 11 12.60 7.31 4.60
N THR A 12 11.64 7.78 3.80
CA THR A 12 11.16 9.17 3.90
C THR A 12 10.10 9.24 4.98
N GLU A 13 10.40 9.97 6.06
CA GLU A 13 9.45 10.26 7.11
C GLU A 13 8.69 11.54 6.77
N ILE A 14 7.41 11.42 6.40
CA ILE A 14 6.54 12.57 6.15
C ILE A 14 5.69 12.77 7.40
N GLN A 15 5.92 13.89 8.08
CA GLN A 15 5.14 14.28 9.25
C GLN A 15 3.90 15.04 8.76
N THR A 16 2.73 14.42 8.91
CA THR A 16 1.43 15.04 8.60
C THR A 16 0.74 15.45 9.90
N PRO A 17 -0.16 16.46 9.89
CA PRO A 17 -0.94 16.83 11.07
C PRO A 17 -1.78 15.67 11.66
N GLU A 18 -2.00 14.60 10.89
CA GLU A 18 -2.78 13.41 11.28
C GLU A 18 -1.93 12.20 11.69
N GLY A 19 -0.59 12.26 11.57
CA GLY A 19 0.28 11.14 11.90
C GLY A 19 1.66 11.13 11.24
N LYS A 20 2.44 10.10 11.57
CA LYS A 20 3.77 9.86 11.00
C LYS A 20 3.66 8.85 9.86
N ILE A 21 3.97 9.29 8.65
CA ILE A 21 4.08 8.41 7.49
C ILE A 21 5.54 8.01 7.35
N THR A 22 5.81 6.71 7.34
CA THR A 22 7.14 6.16 7.07
C THR A 22 7.07 5.40 5.75
N VAL A 23 7.47 6.05 4.67
CA VAL A 23 7.60 5.39 3.36
C VAL A 23 8.95 4.71 3.31
N SER A 24 8.99 3.39 3.15
CA SER A 24 10.25 2.64 3.02
C SER A 24 10.36 2.10 1.60
N GLU A 25 10.99 2.88 0.72
CA GLU A 25 11.14 2.46 -0.67
C GLU A 25 12.00 1.19 -0.74
N GLY A 26 11.39 0.11 -1.22
CA GLY A 26 12.09 -1.14 -1.53
C GLY A 26 12.81 -1.00 -2.88
N VAL A 27 13.87 -1.79 -3.08
CA VAL A 27 14.54 -1.91 -4.39
C VAL A 27 13.65 -2.73 -5.32
N GLY A 28 12.53 -2.15 -5.72
CA GLY A 28 11.52 -2.82 -6.49
C GLY A 28 11.81 -2.85 -7.99
N ALA A 29 11.38 -3.92 -8.67
CA ALA A 29 11.47 -4.03 -10.12
C ALA A 29 10.15 -3.57 -10.77
N GLY A 30 10.24 -2.81 -11.86
CA GLY A 30 9.06 -2.36 -12.62
C GLY A 30 9.10 -0.87 -12.97
N PRO A 31 8.09 -0.38 -13.70
CA PRO A 31 7.98 1.05 -14.04
C PRO A 31 7.68 1.87 -12.78
N GLU A 32 8.00 3.17 -12.80
CA GLU A 32 7.89 4.04 -11.61
C GLU A 32 6.52 4.05 -10.93
N TRP A 33 5.44 3.94 -11.71
CA TRP A 33 4.08 3.91 -11.19
C TRP A 33 3.67 2.58 -10.54
N CYS A 34 4.46 1.51 -10.74
CA CYS A 34 4.20 0.17 -10.20
C CYS A 34 5.51 -0.61 -9.94
N LYS A 35 6.34 -0.08 -9.02
CA LYS A 35 7.58 -0.75 -8.59
C LYS A 35 7.24 -1.89 -7.62
N ALA A 36 7.31 -3.14 -8.08
CA ALA A 36 7.04 -4.32 -7.26
C ALA A 36 8.06 -4.45 -6.12
N GLY A 37 7.60 -4.63 -4.88
CA GLY A 37 8.44 -4.69 -3.68
C GLY A 37 8.55 -3.37 -2.92
N THR A 38 8.02 -2.26 -3.47
CA THR A 38 7.87 -1.01 -2.72
C THR A 38 6.91 -1.21 -1.56
N THR A 39 7.32 -0.79 -0.36
CA THR A 39 6.54 -0.94 0.87
C THR A 39 6.32 0.42 1.53
N SER A 40 5.08 0.75 1.86
CA SER A 40 4.73 1.99 2.55
C SER A 40 4.05 1.68 3.86
N THR A 41 4.56 2.24 4.96
CA THR A 41 3.94 2.09 6.28
C THR A 41 3.42 3.43 6.78
N TYR A 42 2.15 3.47 7.15
CA TYR A 42 1.47 4.63 7.68
C TYR A 42 1.16 4.36 9.15
N SER A 43 1.43 5.32 10.02
CA SER A 43 1.06 5.21 11.44
C SER A 43 0.45 6.52 11.92
N SER A 44 -0.81 6.47 12.34
CA SER A 44 -1.46 7.58 13.03
C SER A 44 -1.41 7.35 14.53
N LYS A 45 -1.02 8.40 15.25
CA LYS A 45 -1.07 8.47 16.72
C LYS A 45 -2.06 9.54 17.20
N ALA A 46 -2.96 9.99 16.33
CA ALA A 46 -3.97 10.96 16.71
C ALA A 46 -4.86 10.38 17.83
N PRO A 47 -5.20 11.16 18.88
CA PRO A 47 -6.12 10.72 19.92
C PRO A 47 -7.45 10.27 19.29
N GLY A 48 -7.85 9.03 19.53
CA GLY A 48 -9.08 8.44 18.97
C GLY A 48 -8.94 7.74 17.61
N ASN A 49 -7.83 7.93 16.88
CA ASN A 49 -7.54 7.28 15.59
C ASN A 49 -6.14 6.66 15.59
N GLN A 50 -5.83 5.91 16.65
CA GLN A 50 -4.54 5.23 16.74
C GLN A 50 -4.58 3.99 15.83
N GLY A 51 -3.76 3.99 14.78
CA GLY A 51 -3.78 2.91 13.80
C GLY A 51 -2.53 2.87 12.94
N SER A 52 -2.30 1.74 12.31
CA SER A 52 -1.25 1.56 11.32
C SER A 52 -1.80 0.93 10.05
N ALA A 53 -1.25 1.34 8.91
CA ALA A 53 -1.48 0.68 7.64
C ALA A 53 -0.15 0.30 7.01
N ASN A 54 -0.10 -0.83 6.32
CA ASN A 54 1.01 -1.19 5.46
C ASN A 54 0.45 -1.42 4.05
N LEU A 55 1.20 -1.02 3.04
CA LEU A 55 0.95 -1.25 1.62
C LEU A 55 2.22 -1.83 0.99
N ILE A 56 2.08 -2.92 0.24
CA ILE A 56 3.16 -3.58 -0.50
C ILE A 56 2.72 -3.69 -1.95
N ILE A 57 3.48 -3.07 -2.85
CA ILE A 57 3.24 -3.20 -4.29
C ILE A 57 3.70 -4.59 -4.74
N LYS A 58 2.81 -5.38 -5.33
CA LYS A 58 3.10 -6.73 -5.85
C LYS A 58 3.61 -6.69 -7.29
N GLY A 59 3.24 -5.64 -8.03
CA GLY A 59 3.65 -5.42 -9.41
C GLY A 59 2.47 -5.45 -10.37
N ILE A 60 2.79 -5.47 -11.66
CA ILE A 60 1.78 -5.48 -12.72
C ILE A 60 1.16 -6.87 -12.84
N THR A 61 -0.16 -6.93 -12.83
CA THR A 61 -0.96 -8.15 -13.02
C THR A 61 -2.12 -7.89 -13.98
N THR A 62 -2.90 -8.93 -14.27
CA THR A 62 -4.17 -8.82 -15.00
C THR A 62 -5.33 -9.00 -14.03
N TYR A 63 -6.22 -8.00 -13.94
CA TYR A 63 -7.45 -8.07 -13.16
C TYR A 63 -8.64 -7.70 -14.05
N LYS A 64 -9.67 -8.55 -14.08
CA LYS A 64 -10.88 -8.38 -14.92
C LYS A 64 -10.56 -8.02 -16.38
N GLY A 65 -9.52 -8.64 -16.95
CA GLY A 65 -9.09 -8.43 -18.34
C GLY A 65 -8.30 -7.14 -18.59
N ARG A 66 -7.92 -6.40 -17.54
CA ARG A 66 -7.12 -5.17 -17.63
C ARG A 66 -5.75 -5.37 -17.01
N GLN A 67 -4.73 -4.76 -17.61
CA GLN A 67 -3.41 -4.68 -17.00
C GLN A 67 -3.43 -3.59 -15.92
N VAL A 68 -3.11 -3.96 -14.68
CA VAL A 68 -3.18 -3.10 -13.49
C VAL A 68 -1.97 -3.33 -12.60
N CYS A 69 -1.64 -2.36 -11.75
CA CYS A 69 -0.76 -2.58 -10.61
C CYS A 69 -1.56 -3.18 -9.46
N GLU A 70 -1.06 -4.26 -8.87
CA GLU A 70 -1.59 -4.84 -7.64
C GLU A 70 -0.77 -4.35 -6.45
N ALA A 71 -1.46 -3.92 -5.40
CA ALA A 71 -0.90 -3.67 -4.09
C ALA A 71 -1.73 -4.40 -3.02
N GLU A 72 -1.07 -4.95 -2.01
CA GLU A 72 -1.73 -5.59 -0.87
C GLU A 72 -1.34 -4.88 0.41
N GLY A 73 -2.23 -4.91 1.39
CA GLY A 73 -1.97 -4.23 2.63
C GLY A 73 -2.81 -4.71 3.79
N LYS A 74 -2.47 -4.19 4.96
CA LYS A 74 -3.20 -4.41 6.21
C LYS A 74 -3.43 -3.10 6.90
N VAL A 75 -4.59 -2.94 7.52
CA VAL A 75 -4.94 -1.81 8.37
C VAL A 75 -5.27 -2.36 9.75
N ALA A 76 -4.58 -1.85 10.76
CA ALA A 76 -4.87 -2.11 12.16
C ALA A 76 -5.33 -0.80 12.80
N VAL A 77 -6.54 -0.80 13.37
CA VAL A 77 -7.08 0.33 14.14
C VAL A 77 -7.26 -0.13 15.58
N ALA A 78 -6.84 0.68 16.55
CA ALA A 78 -6.95 0.33 17.96
C ALA A 78 -8.40 0.03 18.34
N GLY A 79 -8.62 -1.15 18.94
CA GLY A 79 -9.95 -1.61 19.34
C GLY A 79 -10.78 -2.25 18.22
N MET A 80 -10.24 -2.40 17.02
CA MET A 80 -10.88 -3.12 15.91
C MET A 80 -10.02 -4.28 15.42
N GLU A 81 -10.64 -5.26 14.79
CA GLU A 81 -9.91 -6.32 14.10
C GLU A 81 -9.10 -5.75 12.94
N SER A 82 -7.92 -6.34 12.71
CA SER A 82 -7.10 -5.97 11.56
C SER A 82 -7.79 -6.37 10.28
N LEU A 83 -7.88 -5.43 9.35
CA LEU A 83 -8.39 -5.65 8.00
C LEU A 83 -7.23 -5.85 7.04
N SER A 84 -7.44 -6.65 6.02
CA SER A 84 -6.55 -6.71 4.86
C SER A 84 -7.22 -6.06 3.66
N TYR A 85 -6.43 -5.51 2.75
CA TYR A 85 -6.96 -4.95 1.52
C TYR A 85 -6.08 -5.30 0.33
N LEU A 86 -6.72 -5.41 -0.84
CA LEU A 86 -6.09 -5.51 -2.14
C LEU A 86 -6.51 -4.28 -2.94
N GLN A 87 -5.56 -3.63 -3.59
CA GLN A 87 -5.80 -2.49 -4.45
C GLN A 87 -5.27 -2.80 -5.85
N TYR A 88 -6.08 -2.47 -6.85
CA TYR A 88 -5.74 -2.53 -8.25
C TYR A 88 -5.84 -1.13 -8.83
N TYR A 89 -4.86 -0.68 -9.60
CA TYR A 89 -4.94 0.62 -10.27
C TYR A 89 -4.18 0.64 -11.60
N THR A 90 -4.65 1.42 -12.57
CA THR A 90 -3.95 1.64 -13.83
C THR A 90 -3.01 2.84 -13.75
N GLN A 91 -2.01 2.89 -14.62
CA GLN A 91 -1.07 4.01 -14.71
C GLN A 91 -1.77 5.35 -14.95
N ASP A 92 -2.81 5.35 -15.77
CA ASP A 92 -3.59 6.55 -16.13
C ASP A 92 -4.62 6.95 -15.08
N GLY A 93 -4.76 6.19 -13.99
CA GLY A 93 -5.73 6.42 -12.93
C GLY A 93 -7.20 6.27 -13.36
N LYS A 94 -7.47 5.81 -14.60
CA LYS A 94 -8.82 5.63 -15.11
C LYS A 94 -9.55 4.47 -14.47
N TYR A 95 -8.81 3.52 -13.93
CA TYR A 95 -9.36 2.38 -13.22
C TYR A 95 -8.69 2.23 -11.86
N SER A 96 -9.50 2.07 -10.83
CA SER A 96 -9.06 1.54 -9.55
C SER A 96 -10.10 0.60 -8.96
N ALA A 97 -9.64 -0.42 -8.26
CA ALA A 97 -10.49 -1.29 -7.46
C ALA A 97 -9.83 -1.52 -6.10
N MET A 98 -10.62 -1.55 -5.04
CA MET A 98 -10.16 -1.86 -3.69
C MET A 98 -11.08 -2.91 -3.08
N ILE A 99 -10.47 -4.01 -2.63
CA ILE A 99 -11.15 -5.13 -1.97
C ILE A 99 -10.67 -5.16 -0.53
N MET A 100 -11.58 -4.93 0.42
CA MET A 100 -11.31 -5.07 1.85
C MET A 100 -11.80 -6.42 2.35
N LYS A 101 -10.99 -7.06 3.18
CA LYS A 101 -11.25 -8.37 3.76
C LYS A 101 -11.03 -8.33 5.28
N ASP A 102 -11.81 -9.12 5.99
CA ASP A 102 -11.58 -9.35 7.42
C ASP A 102 -10.38 -10.29 7.66
N SER A 103 -10.13 -10.59 8.93
CA SER A 103 -9.06 -11.47 9.39
C SER A 103 -9.18 -12.93 8.89
N SER A 104 -10.39 -13.37 8.53
CA SER A 104 -10.67 -14.69 7.96
C SER A 104 -10.47 -14.75 6.44
N GLY A 105 -10.26 -13.59 5.80
CA GLY A 105 -10.14 -13.45 4.35
C GLY A 105 -11.48 -13.29 3.63
N LYS A 106 -12.59 -13.17 4.36
CA LYS A 106 -13.91 -12.89 3.78
C LYS A 106 -13.94 -11.45 3.29
N VAL A 107 -14.45 -11.26 2.07
CA VAL A 107 -14.63 -9.93 1.48
C VAL A 107 -15.72 -9.18 2.26
N LEU A 108 -15.36 -8.03 2.81
CA LEU A 108 -16.26 -7.11 3.50
C LEU A 108 -16.81 -6.06 2.54
N SER A 109 -15.98 -5.60 1.60
CA SER A 109 -16.33 -4.55 0.65
C SER A 109 -15.44 -4.65 -0.59
N GLU A 110 -16.01 -4.42 -1.76
CA GLU A 110 -15.31 -4.21 -3.02
C GLU A 110 -15.82 -2.90 -3.60
N ASN A 111 -14.90 -1.98 -3.87
CA ASN A 111 -15.20 -0.69 -4.49
C ASN A 111 -14.43 -0.57 -5.78
N GLU A 112 -15.11 -0.27 -6.87
CA GLU A 112 -14.50 -0.05 -8.17
C GLU A 112 -14.83 1.36 -8.66
N VAL A 113 -13.80 2.07 -9.13
CA VAL A 113 -13.92 3.39 -9.71
C VAL A 113 -13.40 3.32 -11.13
N ASN A 114 -14.28 3.62 -12.08
CA ASN A 114 -13.95 3.80 -13.48
C ASN A 114 -14.11 5.29 -13.78
N ASN A 115 -13.00 6.00 -13.93
CA ASN A 115 -13.02 7.41 -14.31
C ASN A 115 -12.89 7.49 -15.84
N PRO A 116 -13.88 8.07 -16.55
CA PRO A 116 -13.86 8.16 -18.01
C PRO A 116 -12.68 9.00 -18.56
#